data_AF-A0A9W8DW54-F1
#
_entry.id   AF-A0A9W8DW54-F1
#
_cell.length_a   1.000
_cell.length_b   1.000
_cell.length_c   1.000
_cell.angle_alpha   90.00
_cell.angle_beta   90.00
_cell.angle_gamma   90.00
#
_symmetry.space_group_name_H-M   'P 1'
#
loop_
_entity.id
_entity.type
_entity.pdbx_description
1 polymer ?
#
loop_
_entity_poly.entity_id
_entity_poly.type
_entity_poly.pdbx_seq_one_letter_code
_entity_poly.pdbx_strand_id
1 'polypeptide(L)'
;MPTCIECGSSVSSLYTEYSKGNIRLTQCAECHQFADRYVEHDAVLIFIDMMLHKPQVYRHLLFNRQIFQEGETSASTIKLTILLILFDVYIKWFRFEKMDIEEQPNFFYNQAFYVQYICILLMSVLGKSLVV
;
A
#
# COMPACT_ATOMS: atom_id res chain seq x y z
N MET A 1 -3.62 -25.37 -2.18
CA MET A 1 -4.77 -25.35 -1.26
C MET A 1 -4.70 -24.04 -0.49
N PRO A 2 -5.83 -23.36 -0.26
CA PRO A 2 -5.82 -22.11 0.51
C PRO A 2 -5.38 -22.34 1.96
N THR A 3 -4.76 -21.34 2.55
CA THR A 3 -4.10 -21.41 3.86
C THR A 3 -4.62 -20.29 4.77
N CYS A 4 -4.90 -20.59 6.04
CA CYS A 4 -5.33 -19.56 6.98
C CYS A 4 -4.20 -18.55 7.23
N ILE A 5 -4.51 -17.25 7.11
CA ILE A 5 -3.52 -16.18 7.33
C ILE A 5 -3.09 -16.05 8.79
N GLU A 6 -3.91 -16.50 9.74
CA GLU A 6 -3.63 -16.37 11.18
C GLU A 6 -2.82 -17.56 11.73
N CYS A 7 -3.26 -18.81 11.49
CA CYS A 7 -2.61 -20.01 12.04
C CYS A 7 -1.78 -20.82 11.03
N GLY A 8 -1.93 -20.58 9.72
CA GLY A 8 -1.21 -21.35 8.69
C GLY A 8 -1.77 -22.74 8.41
N SER A 9 -2.90 -23.12 8.99
CA SER A 9 -3.57 -24.40 8.67
C SER A 9 -4.15 -24.37 7.25
N SER A 10 -4.24 -25.51 6.60
CA SER A 10 -4.94 -25.62 5.32
C SER A 10 -6.45 -25.44 5.53
N VAL A 11 -7.12 -24.80 4.58
CA VAL A 11 -8.56 -24.58 4.58
C VAL A 11 -9.12 -25.05 3.24
N SER A 12 -10.35 -25.58 3.24
CA SER A 12 -11.00 -26.09 2.03
C SER A 12 -11.37 -24.97 1.05
N SER A 13 -11.90 -23.85 1.56
CA SER A 13 -12.29 -22.67 0.78
C SER A 13 -12.13 -21.41 1.64
N LEU A 14 -11.72 -20.28 1.03
CA LEU A 14 -11.56 -19.01 1.74
C LEU A 14 -12.89 -18.27 1.92
N TYR A 15 -13.81 -18.43 0.97
CA TYR A 15 -15.13 -17.81 0.99
C TYR A 15 -16.15 -18.75 0.35
N THR A 16 -17.42 -18.55 0.71
CA THR A 16 -18.59 -19.16 0.05
C THR A 16 -19.37 -18.04 -0.62
N GLU A 17 -19.62 -18.15 -1.93
CA GLU A 17 -20.46 -17.21 -2.67
C GLU A 17 -21.92 -17.70 -2.65
N TYR A 18 -22.83 -16.89 -2.12
CA TYR A 18 -24.26 -17.21 -2.07
C TYR A 18 -25.05 -16.62 -3.25
N SER A 19 -24.63 -15.46 -3.75
CA SER A 19 -25.17 -14.79 -4.92
C SER A 19 -24.11 -13.88 -5.54
N LYS A 20 -24.28 -13.41 -6.78
CA LYS A 20 -23.34 -12.48 -7.44
C LYS A 20 -23.03 -11.30 -6.52
N GLY A 21 -21.78 -11.24 -6.03
CA GLY A 21 -21.29 -10.16 -5.15
C GLY A 21 -21.57 -10.32 -3.65
N ASN A 22 -22.31 -11.35 -3.21
CA ASN A 22 -22.43 -11.71 -1.80
C ASN A 22 -21.54 -12.90 -1.49
N ILE A 23 -20.36 -12.59 -1.00
CA ILE A 23 -19.42 -13.57 -0.47
C ILE A 23 -19.51 -13.58 1.06
N ARG A 24 -19.30 -14.76 1.66
CA ARG A 24 -19.14 -14.94 3.10
C ARG A 24 -17.79 -15.59 3.36
N LEU A 25 -16.98 -14.96 4.20
CA LEU A 25 -15.69 -15.50 4.60
C LEU A 25 -15.84 -16.78 5.41
N THR A 26 -15.01 -17.77 5.09
CA THR A 26 -14.93 -19.04 5.81
C THR A 26 -14.13 -18.87 7.09
N GLN A 27 -14.61 -19.45 8.19
CA GLN A 27 -13.89 -19.48 9.46
C GLN A 27 -12.98 -20.70 9.53
N CYS A 28 -11.77 -20.53 10.02
CA CYS A 28 -10.83 -21.63 10.23
C CYS A 28 -11.34 -22.55 11.37
N ALA A 29 -11.25 -23.87 11.17
CA ALA A 29 -11.64 -24.85 12.19
C ALA A 29 -10.68 -24.91 13.39
N GLU A 30 -9.41 -24.55 13.20
CA GLU A 30 -8.36 -24.62 14.24
C GLU A 30 -8.32 -23.37 15.12
N CYS A 31 -8.23 -22.18 14.52
CA CYS A 31 -8.08 -20.93 15.28
C CYS A 31 -9.39 -20.16 15.47
N HIS A 32 -10.48 -20.61 14.83
CA HIS A 32 -11.78 -19.93 14.83
C HIS A 32 -11.72 -18.45 14.40
N GLN A 33 -10.69 -18.04 13.67
CA GLN A 33 -10.63 -16.74 13.00
C GLN A 33 -11.05 -16.88 11.53
N PHE A 34 -11.39 -15.76 10.89
CA PHE A 34 -11.60 -15.76 9.44
C PHE A 34 -10.34 -16.24 8.72
N ALA A 35 -10.49 -17.21 7.82
CA ALA A 35 -9.38 -17.85 7.15
C ALA A 35 -8.52 -16.84 6.38
N ASP A 36 -9.16 -15.86 5.73
CA ASP A 36 -8.49 -14.74 5.09
C ASP A 36 -9.41 -13.51 5.01
N ARG A 37 -9.16 -12.50 5.85
CA ARG A 37 -9.91 -11.24 5.83
C ARG A 37 -9.60 -10.38 4.60
N TYR A 38 -8.43 -10.55 3.99
CA TYR A 38 -7.95 -9.67 2.92
C TYR A 38 -8.67 -9.90 1.59
N VAL A 39 -9.48 -10.96 1.48
CA VAL A 39 -10.34 -11.21 0.31
C VAL A 39 -11.34 -10.06 0.08
N GLU A 40 -11.84 -9.44 1.16
CA GLU A 40 -12.76 -8.29 1.08
C GLU A 40 -12.02 -6.94 1.03
N HIS A 41 -10.70 -6.93 1.22
CA HIS A 41 -9.95 -5.68 1.34
C HIS A 41 -9.48 -5.15 -0.02
N ASP A 42 -9.65 -3.85 -0.22
CA ASP A 42 -9.05 -3.15 -1.34
C ASP A 42 -7.53 -3.20 -1.31
N ALA A 43 -6.90 -3.10 -2.50
CA ALA A 43 -5.45 -3.12 -2.65
C ALA A 43 -4.72 -2.07 -1.79
N VAL A 44 -5.33 -0.92 -1.49
CA VAL A 44 -4.75 0.12 -0.63
C VAL A 44 -4.58 -0.37 0.80
N LEU A 45 -5.57 -1.08 1.35
CA LEU A 45 -5.50 -1.61 2.71
C LEU A 45 -4.47 -2.75 2.81
N ILE A 46 -4.45 -3.64 1.80
CA ILE A 46 -3.43 -4.69 1.70
C ILE A 46 -2.03 -4.08 1.62
N PHE A 47 -1.87 -2.99 0.87
CA PHE A 47 -0.59 -2.29 0.74
C PHE A 47 -0.13 -1.63 2.04
N ILE A 48 -1.04 -0.99 2.79
CA ILE A 48 -0.71 -0.41 4.10
C ILE A 48 -0.23 -1.49 5.06
N ASP A 49 -0.94 -2.63 5.13
CA ASP A 49 -0.55 -3.73 6.00
C ASP A 49 0.76 -4.40 5.55
N MET A 50 1.07 -4.40 4.25
CA MET A 50 2.36 -4.80 3.71
C MET A 50 3.48 -3.85 4.17
N MET A 51 3.28 -2.53 4.09
CA MET A 51 4.25 -1.55 4.58
C MET A 51 4.51 -1.70 6.08
N LEU A 52 3.47 -2.04 6.85
CA LEU A 52 3.56 -2.35 8.28
C LEU A 52 4.20 -3.72 8.57
N HIS A 53 4.65 -4.46 7.55
CA HIS A 53 5.27 -5.77 7.67
C HIS A 53 4.43 -6.78 8.48
N LYS A 54 3.10 -6.71 8.37
CA LYS A 54 2.23 -7.65 9.07
C LYS A 54 2.35 -9.05 8.47
N PRO A 55 2.61 -10.11 9.28
CA PRO A 55 2.80 -11.47 8.78
C PRO A 55 1.58 -12.01 8.01
N GLN A 56 0.38 -11.56 8.36
CA GLN A 56 -0.87 -12.02 7.74
C GLN A 56 -0.97 -11.64 6.26
N VAL A 57 -0.54 -10.43 5.89
CA VAL A 57 -0.53 -9.98 4.49
C VAL A 57 0.41 -10.85 3.66
N TYR A 58 1.59 -11.20 4.18
CA TYR A 58 2.52 -12.03 3.42
C TYR A 58 1.95 -13.44 3.16
N ARG A 59 1.26 -14.04 4.14
CA ARG A 59 0.58 -15.32 3.94
C ARG A 59 -0.55 -15.21 2.92
N HIS A 60 -1.34 -14.14 2.97
CA HIS A 60 -2.34 -13.85 1.95
C HIS A 60 -1.71 -13.78 0.54
N LEU A 61 -0.64 -13.00 0.38
CA LEU A 61 0.04 -12.81 -0.91
C LEU A 61 0.71 -14.08 -1.45
N LEU A 62 1.29 -14.91 -0.58
CA LEU A 62 2.02 -16.11 -0.98
C LEU A 62 1.12 -17.31 -1.26
N PHE A 63 0.05 -17.49 -0.47
CA PHE A 63 -0.74 -18.73 -0.48
C PHE A 63 -2.18 -18.57 -0.99
N ASN A 64 -2.79 -17.40 -0.79
CA ASN A 64 -4.22 -17.19 -1.05
C ASN A 64 -4.51 -16.29 -2.24
N ARG A 65 -3.55 -15.41 -2.59
CA ARG A 65 -3.66 -14.54 -3.75
C ARG A 65 -3.19 -15.30 -4.98
N GLN A 66 -4.12 -15.56 -5.90
CA GLN A 66 -3.75 -15.86 -7.28
C GLN A 66 -3.16 -14.56 -7.84
N ILE A 67 -1.86 -14.59 -8.13
CA ILE A 67 -1.02 -13.40 -8.34
C ILE A 67 -1.50 -12.51 -9.50
N PHE A 68 -2.41 -12.97 -10.35
CA PHE A 68 -3.04 -12.19 -11.42
C PHE A 68 -4.49 -12.66 -11.67
N GLN A 69 -5.50 -12.03 -11.07
CA GLN A 69 -6.78 -11.89 -11.77
C GLN A 69 -6.73 -10.54 -12.49
N GLU A 70 -6.31 -10.63 -13.74
CA GLU A 70 -6.16 -9.59 -14.73
C GLU A 70 -7.53 -8.95 -14.99
N GLY A 71 -7.74 -7.70 -14.58
CA GLY A 71 -8.95 -6.96 -14.99
C GLY A 71 -9.29 -5.70 -14.20
N GLU A 72 -9.05 -5.65 -12.89
CA GLU A 72 -9.48 -4.52 -12.03
C GLU A 72 -8.35 -3.53 -11.72
N THR A 73 -7.55 -3.19 -12.73
CA THR A 73 -6.41 -2.25 -12.64
C THR A 73 -6.80 -0.78 -12.80
N SER A 74 -8.06 -0.38 -12.56
CA SER A 74 -8.50 0.97 -12.94
C SER A 74 -8.55 1.99 -11.81
N ALA A 75 -9.06 1.65 -10.62
CA ALA A 75 -9.27 2.65 -9.55
C ALA A 75 -8.27 2.52 -8.39
N SER A 76 -8.00 1.30 -7.92
CA SER A 76 -7.22 1.08 -6.70
C SER A 76 -5.72 1.33 -6.91
N THR A 77 -5.18 1.03 -8.08
CA THR A 77 -3.80 1.36 -8.47
C THR A 77 -3.58 2.87 -8.50
N ILE A 78 -4.53 3.64 -9.07
CA ILE A 78 -4.42 5.10 -9.13
C ILE A 78 -4.45 5.71 -7.73
N LYS A 79 -5.35 5.23 -6.85
CA LYS A 79 -5.39 5.66 -5.44
C LYS A 79 -4.05 5.42 -4.74
N LEU A 80 -3.44 4.26 -4.96
CA LEU A 80 -2.14 3.89 -4.40
C LEU A 80 -1.01 4.75 -4.98
N THR A 81 -1.01 5.02 -6.28
CA THR A 81 -0.05 5.92 -6.93
C THR A 81 -0.14 7.35 -6.37
N ILE A 82 -1.35 7.89 -6.21
CA ILE A 82 -1.56 9.22 -5.61
C ILE A 82 -1.04 9.25 -4.16
N LEU A 83 -1.36 8.22 -3.38
CA LEU A 83 -0.91 8.10 -1.98
C LEU A 83 0.62 8.06 -1.90
N LEU A 84 1.27 7.27 -2.75
CA LEU A 84 2.73 7.17 -2.82
C LEU A 84 3.40 8.50 -3.20
N ILE A 85 2.84 9.21 -4.18
CA ILE A 85 3.36 10.54 -4.57
C ILE A 85 3.26 11.52 -3.41
N LEU A 86 2.13 11.52 -2.69
CA LEU A 86 1.93 12.40 -1.54
C LEU A 86 2.94 12.11 -0.42
N PHE A 87 3.18 10.84 -0.11
CA PHE A 87 4.20 10.44 0.86
C PHE A 87 5.61 10.85 0.42
N ASP A 88 5.96 10.66 -0.85
CA ASP A 88 7.28 11.05 -1.37
C ASP A 88 7.52 12.56 -1.28
N VAL A 89 6.51 13.38 -1.63
CA VAL A 89 6.57 14.84 -1.48
C VAL A 89 6.74 15.24 -0.01
N TYR A 90 6.00 14.62 0.90
CA TYR A 90 6.11 14.87 2.33
C TYR A 90 7.50 14.53 2.88
N ILE A 91 8.05 13.36 2.55
CA ILE A 91 9.38 12.94 3.01
C ILE A 91 10.47 13.85 2.45
N LYS A 92 10.37 14.27 1.19
CA LYS A 92 11.30 15.24 0.60
C LYS A 92 11.24 16.57 1.34
N TRP A 93 10.05 17.11 1.57
CA TRP A 93 9.87 18.34 2.34
C TRP A 93 10.45 18.23 3.76
N PHE A 94 10.15 17.15 4.48
CA PHE A 94 10.68 16.91 5.83
C PHE A 94 12.22 16.76 5.85
N ARG A 95 12.79 16.10 4.84
CA ARG A 95 14.25 16.01 4.68
C ARG A 95 14.88 17.37 4.45
N PHE A 96 14.25 18.23 3.65
CA PHE A 96 14.72 19.58 3.41
C PHE A 96 14.67 20.43 4.68
N GLU A 97 13.60 20.36 5.48
CA GLU A 97 13.50 21.12 6.73
C GLU A 97 14.63 20.77 7.71
N LYS A 98 15.14 19.53 7.67
CA LYS A 98 16.26 19.05 8.49
C LYS A 98 17.66 19.34 7.94
N MET A 99 17.80 19.83 6.70
CA MET A 99 19.11 20.22 6.16
C MET A 99 19.57 21.52 6.81
N ASP A 100 20.82 21.56 7.28
CA ASP A 100 21.42 22.75 7.89
C ASP A 100 21.38 23.96 6.94
N ILE A 101 21.19 25.15 7.51
CA ILE A 101 20.96 26.41 6.80
C ILE A 101 22.09 26.74 5.79
N GLU A 102 23.31 26.23 6.02
CA GLU A 102 24.48 26.47 5.15
C GLU A 102 24.51 25.62 3.86
N GLU A 103 23.83 24.48 3.82
CA GLU A 103 23.76 23.61 2.62
C GLU A 103 22.47 23.83 1.81
N GLN A 104 21.54 24.64 2.32
CA GLN A 104 20.29 24.88 1.61
C GLN A 104 20.51 25.79 0.38
N PRO A 105 20.03 25.40 -0.81
CA PRO A 105 20.08 26.27 -1.97
C PRO A 105 19.30 27.56 -1.70
N ASN A 106 19.99 28.71 -1.71
CA ASN A 106 19.45 30.07 -1.49
C ASN A 106 18.14 30.39 -2.24
N PHE A 107 17.87 29.69 -3.34
CA PHE A 107 16.65 29.78 -4.10
C PHE A 107 15.38 29.38 -3.32
N PHE A 108 15.46 28.43 -2.39
CA PHE A 108 14.28 27.87 -1.72
C PHE A 108 13.82 28.67 -0.51
N TYR A 109 14.73 29.26 0.26
CA TYR A 109 14.40 29.94 1.53
C TYR A 109 13.57 31.23 1.34
N ASN A 110 13.76 31.94 0.22
CA ASN A 110 13.05 33.19 -0.10
C ASN A 110 11.76 32.99 -0.92
N GLN A 111 11.40 31.75 -1.27
CA GLN A 111 10.23 31.45 -2.07
C GLN A 111 9.02 31.13 -1.19
N ALA A 112 7.82 31.43 -1.69
CA ALA A 112 6.59 31.06 -1.01
C ALA A 112 6.42 29.53 -0.91
N PHE A 113 5.80 29.05 0.17
CA PHE A 113 5.60 27.62 0.44
C PHE A 113 4.96 26.83 -0.72
N TYR A 114 4.07 27.45 -1.51
CA TYR A 114 3.45 26.79 -2.65
C TYR A 114 4.43 26.53 -3.81
N VAL A 115 5.44 27.40 -4.00
CA VAL A 115 6.48 27.20 -5.03
C VAL A 115 7.40 26.06 -4.64
N GLN A 116 7.78 25.98 -3.36
CA GLN A 116 8.55 24.86 -2.82
C GLN A 116 7.83 23.53 -3.05
N TYR A 117 6.52 23.50 -2.74
CA TYR A 117 5.69 22.30 -2.94
C TYR A 117 5.60 21.87 -4.42
N ILE A 118 5.36 22.82 -5.33
CA ILE A 118 5.28 22.53 -6.78
C ILE A 118 6.62 22.02 -7.32
N CYS A 119 7.75 22.59 -6.89
CA CYS A 119 9.07 22.11 -7.28
C CYS A 119 9.35 20.68 -6.79
N ILE A 120 9.02 20.37 -5.53
CA ILE A 120 9.19 19.01 -4.98
C ILE A 120 8.29 18.01 -5.73
N LEU A 121 7.04 18.37 -6.02
CA LEU A 121 6.10 17.55 -6.78
C LEU A 121 6.60 17.29 -8.20
N LEU A 122 7.11 18.31 -8.90
CA LEU A 122 7.75 18.15 -10.21
C LEU A 122 8.94 17.20 -10.15
N MET A 123 9.80 17.31 -9.13
CA MET A 123 10.94 16.40 -8.94
C MET A 123 10.48 14.96 -8.67
N SER A 124 9.39 14.76 -7.94
CA SER A 124 8.76 13.46 -7.71
C SER A 124 8.17 12.84 -8.97
N VAL A 125 7.50 13.63 -9.82
CA VAL A 125 6.90 13.15 -11.08
C VAL A 125 7.94 12.92 -12.18
N LEU A 126 9.00 13.73 -12.23
CA LEU A 126 10.07 13.60 -13.23
C LEU A 126 11.03 12.43 -12.97
N GLY A 127 10.82 11.64 -11.91
CA GLY A 127 11.64 10.46 -11.59
C GLY A 127 13.11 10.78 -11.30
N LYS A 128 13.47 12.05 -11.15
CA LYS A 128 14.80 12.47 -10.71
C LYS A 128 14.88 12.20 -9.21
N SER A 129 15.24 10.96 -8.89
CA SER A 129 15.69 10.58 -7.57
C SER A 129 16.79 11.56 -7.18
N LEU A 130 16.60 12.22 -6.04
CA LEU A 130 17.66 12.98 -5.38
C LEU A 130 18.64 11.94 -4.84
N VAL A 131 19.45 11.38 -5.74
CA VAL A 131 20.66 10.65 -5.42
C VAL A 131 21.59 11.71 -4.85
N VAL A 132 21.66 11.73 -3.52
CA VAL A 132 22.79 12.28 -2.78
C VAL A 132 24.01 11.45 -3.12
#